data_AF-A0A5P8FNF7-F1
#
_entry.id   AF-A0A5P8FNF7-F1
#
_cell.length_a   1.000
_cell.length_b   1.000
_cell.length_c   1.000
_cell.angle_alpha   90.00
_cell.angle_beta   90.00
_cell.angle_gamma   90.00
#
_symmetry.space_group_name_H-M   'P 1'
#
loop_
_entity.id
_entity.type
_entity.pdbx_description
1 polymer ?
#
loop_
_entity_poly.entity_id
_entity_poly.type
_entity_poly.pdbx_seq_one_letter_code
_entity_poly.pdbx_strand_id
1 'polypeptide(L)'
;MSSVPDTPSPTADKPSEPTTEPLARCALETERHVAEGGWDQPPRLFALVETAELVAAEPSLRDSMDVTDVLPGSLTAIEQEGVARTSDVESLLGRLAWPETVHGAAIALERVVVPAGAERDLPSDPVAATEQLAQHPEREDIRLLVAVHRDGRAICLLRQRSNDSDDRVATGEDIAPGLVHALRATLED
;
A
#
# COMPACT_ATOMS: atom_id res chain seq x y z
N MET A 1 -41.33 1.09 34.07
CA MET A 1 -40.02 1.73 33.87
C MET A 1 -39.11 0.68 33.25
N SER A 2 -39.11 0.57 31.92
CA SER A 2 -38.28 -0.39 31.19
C SER A 2 -37.00 0.34 30.75
N SER A 3 -35.86 -0.11 31.25
CA SER A 3 -34.55 0.38 30.82
C SER A 3 -34.16 -0.31 29.51
N VAL A 4 -33.89 0.49 28.49
CA VAL A 4 -33.20 0.09 27.25
C VAL A 4 -31.69 -0.01 27.55
N PRO A 5 -30.99 -1.05 27.09
CA PRO A 5 -29.53 -1.09 27.16
C PRO A 5 -28.91 -0.20 26.07
N ASP A 6 -27.87 0.53 26.48
CA ASP A 6 -27.07 1.46 25.71
C ASP A 6 -26.29 0.72 24.61
N THR A 7 -26.39 1.20 23.36
CA THR A 7 -25.60 0.70 22.23
C THR A 7 -24.19 1.33 22.32
N PRO A 8 -23.09 0.56 22.25
CA PRO A 8 -21.77 1.17 22.23
C PRO A 8 -21.54 1.91 20.91
N SER A 9 -21.24 3.22 21.03
CA SER A 9 -20.79 4.09 19.95
C SER A 9 -19.50 3.57 19.28
N PRO A 10 -19.27 3.85 17.98
CA PRO A 10 -18.06 3.43 17.27
C PRO A 10 -16.81 4.06 17.88
N THR A 11 -15.78 3.24 18.04
CA THR A 11 -14.50 3.62 18.65
C THR A 11 -13.81 4.69 17.82
N ALA A 12 -13.46 5.78 18.49
CA ALA A 12 -12.76 6.91 17.92
C ALA A 12 -11.40 6.51 17.31
N ASP A 13 -11.15 7.07 16.13
CA ASP A 13 -9.88 7.22 15.43
C ASP A 13 -8.76 7.57 16.42
N LYS A 14 -7.86 6.60 16.69
CA LYS A 14 -6.68 6.84 17.53
C LYS A 14 -5.63 7.51 16.65
N PRO A 15 -5.02 8.63 17.07
CA PRO A 15 -3.87 9.18 16.35
C PRO A 15 -2.77 8.12 16.29
N SER A 16 -2.30 7.81 15.08
CA SER A 16 -1.27 6.81 14.82
C SER A 16 -0.01 7.14 15.62
N GLU A 17 0.33 6.29 16.59
CA GLU A 17 1.60 6.39 17.30
C GLU A 17 2.75 6.28 16.29
N PRO A 18 3.85 7.04 16.46
CA PRO A 18 5.00 6.93 15.56
C PRO A 18 5.55 5.50 15.61
N THR A 19 5.43 4.79 14.49
CA THR A 19 5.94 3.43 14.36
C THR A 19 7.47 3.45 14.29
N THR A 20 8.12 2.64 15.11
CA THR A 20 9.57 2.42 15.07
C THR A 20 9.94 1.23 14.19
N GLU A 21 8.95 0.52 13.67
CA GLU A 21 9.15 -0.68 12.86
C GLU A 21 9.65 -0.27 11.44
N PRO A 22 10.80 -0.80 10.98
CA PRO A 22 11.42 -0.31 9.75
C PRO A 22 10.59 -0.47 8.46
N LEU A 23 9.85 -1.57 8.30
CA LEU A 23 9.01 -1.78 7.11
C LEU A 23 7.86 -0.76 7.09
N ALA A 24 7.22 -0.51 8.22
CA ALA A 24 6.13 0.43 8.36
C ALA A 24 6.58 1.87 8.10
N ARG A 25 7.75 2.27 8.61
CA ARG A 25 8.32 3.58 8.33
C ARG A 25 8.65 3.74 6.83
N CYS A 26 9.34 2.77 6.24
CA CYS A 26 9.66 2.78 4.81
C CYS A 26 8.39 2.82 3.94
N ALA A 27 7.35 2.07 4.33
CA ALA A 27 6.05 2.08 3.64
C ALA A 27 5.36 3.44 3.72
N LEU A 28 5.36 4.11 4.89
CA LEU A 28 4.78 5.45 5.08
C LEU A 28 5.55 6.52 4.29
N GLU A 29 6.88 6.46 4.28
CA GLU A 29 7.72 7.35 3.47
C GLU A 29 7.45 7.15 1.97
N THR A 30 7.35 5.90 1.52
CA THR A 30 7.02 5.56 0.14
C THR A 30 5.61 6.03 -0.23
N GLU A 31 4.64 5.88 0.68
CA GLU A 31 3.25 6.34 0.48
C GLU A 31 3.20 7.85 0.25
N ARG A 32 3.87 8.62 1.14
CA ARG A 32 3.97 10.07 1.02
C ARG A 32 4.62 10.47 -0.30
N HIS A 33 5.75 9.84 -0.65
CA HIS A 33 6.44 10.09 -1.91
C HIS A 33 5.53 9.82 -3.13
N VAL A 34 4.72 8.76 -3.09
CA VAL A 34 3.74 8.51 -4.13
C VAL A 34 2.65 9.58 -4.15
N ALA A 35 2.16 10.01 -2.99
CA ALA A 35 1.12 11.03 -2.87
C ALA A 35 1.53 12.40 -3.44
N GLU A 36 2.81 12.77 -3.35
CA GLU A 36 3.35 14.00 -3.98
C GLU A 36 3.12 14.05 -5.50
N GLY A 37 2.98 12.89 -6.15
CA GLY A 37 2.68 12.78 -7.58
C GLY A 37 1.21 13.02 -7.96
N GLY A 38 0.33 13.30 -7.00
CA GLY A 38 -1.11 13.48 -7.24
C GLY A 38 -1.85 12.16 -7.46
N TRP A 39 -3.02 12.16 -8.09
CA TRP A 39 -3.79 10.95 -8.40
C TRP A 39 -3.76 10.57 -9.89
N ASP A 40 -4.39 9.45 -10.24
CA ASP A 40 -4.49 8.86 -11.58
C ASP A 40 -3.14 8.34 -12.10
N GLN A 41 -2.27 7.95 -11.16
CA GLN A 41 -0.95 7.39 -11.42
C GLN A 41 -1.03 5.93 -11.91
N PRO A 42 -0.10 5.47 -12.76
CA PRO A 42 0.06 4.03 -13.00
C PRO A 42 0.48 3.32 -11.70
N PRO A 43 0.39 1.98 -11.63
CA PRO A 43 0.98 1.24 -10.52
C PRO A 43 2.48 1.54 -10.42
N ARG A 44 2.98 1.76 -9.21
CA ARG A 44 4.40 2.03 -8.91
C ARG A 44 4.95 0.92 -8.05
N LEU A 45 6.10 0.38 -8.44
CA LEU A 45 6.74 -0.77 -7.80
C LEU A 45 8.07 -0.32 -7.21
N PHE A 46 8.41 -0.84 -6.04
CA PHE A 46 9.60 -0.48 -5.30
C PHE A 46 10.30 -1.75 -4.79
N ALA A 47 11.60 -1.81 -5.00
CA ALA A 47 12.46 -2.78 -4.32
C ALA A 47 12.86 -2.19 -2.97
N LEU A 48 12.76 -2.97 -1.90
CA LEU A 48 13.19 -2.57 -0.56
C LEU A 48 14.55 -3.20 -0.27
N VAL A 49 15.55 -2.38 0.00
CA VAL A 49 16.92 -2.82 0.32
C VAL A 49 17.33 -2.29 1.68
N GLU A 50 18.23 -2.98 2.37
CA GLU A 50 18.80 -2.43 3.60
C GLU A 50 19.57 -1.15 3.31
N THR A 51 19.24 -0.08 4.03
CA THR A 51 19.90 1.22 3.88
C THR A 51 21.40 1.12 4.16
N ALA A 52 21.81 0.22 5.06
CA ALA A 52 23.21 -0.02 5.36
C ALA A 52 23.99 -0.57 4.16
N GLU A 53 23.41 -1.49 3.39
CA GLU A 53 24.02 -2.03 2.17
C GLU A 53 24.10 -0.97 1.07
N LEU A 54 23.03 -0.18 0.91
CA LEU A 54 23.00 0.91 -0.05
C LEU A 54 24.11 1.95 0.24
N VAL A 55 24.27 2.34 1.50
CA VAL A 55 25.32 3.27 1.93
C VAL A 55 26.72 2.66 1.84
N ALA A 56 26.86 1.35 2.04
CA ALA A 56 28.14 0.66 1.84
C ALA A 56 28.56 0.65 0.37
N ALA A 57 27.59 0.49 -0.54
CA ALA A 57 27.84 0.52 -1.98
C ALA A 57 28.06 1.96 -2.51
N GLU A 58 27.32 2.94 -2.00
CA GLU A 58 27.44 4.35 -2.37
C GLU A 58 27.54 5.24 -1.11
N PRO A 59 28.76 5.46 -0.59
CA PRO A 59 28.97 6.21 0.64
C PRO A 59 28.50 7.67 0.58
N SER A 60 28.42 8.28 -0.60
CA SER A 60 28.01 9.68 -0.74
C SER A 60 26.53 9.91 -0.39
N LEU A 61 25.68 8.89 -0.49
CA LEU A 61 24.26 8.98 -0.08
C LEU A 61 24.09 9.26 1.41
N ARG A 62 25.09 8.91 2.23
CA ARG A 62 25.06 9.11 3.68
C ARG A 62 24.94 10.58 4.06
N ASP A 63 25.51 11.47 3.25
CA ASP A 63 25.52 12.91 3.54
C ASP A 63 24.14 13.56 3.35
N SER A 64 23.21 12.89 2.65
CA SER A 64 21.83 13.34 2.42
C SER A 64 20.79 12.66 3.30
N MET A 65 21.20 11.75 4.19
CA MET A 65 20.32 10.97 5.06
C MET A 65 20.25 11.54 6.48
N ASP A 66 19.06 11.53 7.07
CA ASP A 66 18.89 11.85 8.47
C ASP A 66 19.32 10.67 9.37
N VAL A 67 19.54 10.97 10.66
CA VAL A 67 19.96 9.95 11.65
C VAL A 67 18.93 8.82 11.76
N THR A 68 17.65 9.12 11.56
CA THR A 68 16.55 8.14 11.57
C THR A 68 16.60 7.19 10.38
N ASP A 69 17.17 7.63 9.25
CA ASP A 69 17.21 6.86 8.01
C ASP A 69 18.27 5.76 8.09
N VAL A 70 19.31 5.96 8.90
CA VAL A 70 20.45 5.04 9.04
C VAL A 70 20.41 4.20 10.33
N LEU A 71 19.25 4.10 10.97
CA LEU A 71 19.05 3.17 12.09
C LEU A 71 19.24 1.70 11.63
N PRO A 72 19.71 0.80 12.51
CA PRO A 72 19.81 -0.62 12.18
C PRO A 72 18.48 -1.19 11.70
N GLY A 73 18.51 -1.90 10.56
CA GLY A 73 17.33 -2.49 9.92
C GLY A 73 16.50 -1.50 9.11
N SER A 74 16.92 -0.24 8.94
CA SER A 74 16.29 0.68 8.00
C SER A 74 16.27 0.13 6.58
N LEU A 75 15.16 0.41 5.89
CA LEU A 75 14.96 0.04 4.50
C LEU A 75 14.88 1.30 3.64
N THR A 76 15.43 1.21 2.44
CA THR A 76 15.27 2.23 1.39
C THR A 76 14.45 1.64 0.26
N ALA A 77 13.40 2.36 -0.14
CA ALA A 77 12.57 2.02 -1.28
C ALA A 77 13.19 2.59 -2.57
N ILE A 78 13.52 1.71 -3.52
CA ILE A 78 14.05 2.06 -4.83
C ILE A 78 12.96 1.82 -5.86
N GLU A 79 12.46 2.89 -6.47
CA GLU A 79 11.44 2.79 -7.51
C GLU A 79 11.93 2.03 -8.75
N GLN A 80 11.02 1.27 -9.35
CA GLN A 80 11.25 0.39 -10.47
C GLN A 80 10.51 0.93 -11.69
N GLU A 81 11.25 1.22 -12.75
CA GLU A 81 10.68 1.75 -13.99
C GLU A 81 9.97 0.66 -14.80
N GLY A 82 9.14 1.09 -15.76
CA GLY A 82 8.57 0.17 -16.76
C GLY A 82 7.36 -0.63 -16.29
N VAL A 83 6.76 -0.28 -15.15
CA VAL A 83 5.50 -0.89 -14.71
C VAL A 83 4.38 -0.50 -15.68
N ALA A 84 3.93 -1.46 -16.48
CA ALA A 84 2.87 -1.25 -17.44
C ALA A 84 1.54 -0.93 -16.74
N ARG A 85 0.76 0.00 -17.30
CA ARG A 85 -0.65 0.16 -16.91
C ARG A 85 -1.39 -1.13 -17.25
N THR A 86 -1.78 -1.88 -16.22
CA THR A 86 -2.51 -3.14 -16.34
C THR A 86 -3.68 -3.13 -15.38
N SER A 87 -4.81 -3.67 -15.80
CA SER A 87 -5.93 -3.98 -14.91
C SER A 87 -5.68 -5.26 -14.11
N ASP A 88 -4.72 -6.08 -14.53
CA ASP A 88 -4.34 -7.33 -13.88
C ASP A 88 -2.95 -7.17 -13.25
N VAL A 89 -2.95 -6.75 -11.99
CA VAL A 89 -1.75 -6.55 -11.17
C VAL A 89 -1.15 -7.88 -10.73
N GLU A 90 -1.99 -8.89 -10.49
CA GLU A 90 -1.55 -10.22 -10.03
C GLU A 90 -0.72 -10.91 -11.12
N SER A 91 -1.18 -10.87 -12.38
CA SER A 91 -0.39 -11.37 -13.51
C SER A 91 0.91 -10.59 -13.73
N LEU A 92 0.93 -9.28 -13.44
CA LEU A 92 2.16 -8.50 -13.49
C LEU A 92 3.16 -8.99 -12.44
N LEU A 93 2.72 -9.10 -11.19
CA LEU A 93 3.55 -9.56 -10.07
C LEU A 93 4.06 -10.98 -10.31
N GLY A 94 3.24 -11.88 -10.85
CA GLY A 94 3.63 -13.26 -11.16
C GLY A 94 4.73 -13.42 -12.23
N ARG A 95 5.19 -12.33 -12.86
CA ARG A 95 6.33 -12.32 -13.79
C ARG A 95 7.58 -11.68 -13.21
N LEU A 96 7.52 -11.17 -11.98
CA LEU A 96 8.64 -10.54 -11.30
C LEU A 96 9.42 -11.57 -10.50
N ALA A 97 10.73 -11.36 -10.45
CA ALA A 97 11.62 -12.07 -9.56
C ALA A 97 12.67 -11.08 -9.06
N TRP A 98 13.00 -11.17 -7.77
CA TRP A 98 13.93 -10.27 -7.12
C TRP A 98 15.24 -10.98 -6.79
N PRO A 99 16.41 -10.34 -6.98
CA PRO A 99 17.68 -10.88 -6.49
C PRO A 99 17.69 -10.92 -4.95
N GLU A 100 18.60 -11.70 -4.38
CA GLU A 100 18.75 -11.85 -2.92
C GLU A 100 19.03 -10.51 -2.20
N THR A 101 19.64 -9.55 -2.88
CA THR A 101 19.92 -8.20 -2.34
C THR A 101 18.66 -7.38 -2.07
N VAL A 102 17.52 -7.78 -2.64
CA VAL A 102 16.23 -7.13 -2.39
C VAL A 102 15.53 -7.85 -1.25
N HIS A 103 15.40 -7.17 -0.12
CA HIS A 103 14.93 -7.71 1.15
C HIS A 103 13.40 -7.67 1.28
N GLY A 104 12.76 -6.80 0.48
CA GLY A 104 11.32 -6.69 0.41
C GLY A 104 10.87 -6.00 -0.87
N ALA A 105 9.57 -5.88 -1.05
CA ALA A 105 9.00 -5.15 -2.18
C ALA A 105 7.80 -4.33 -1.69
N ALA A 106 7.55 -3.20 -2.34
CA ALA A 106 6.33 -2.44 -2.16
C ALA A 106 5.66 -2.12 -3.50
N ILE A 107 4.33 -2.07 -3.52
CA ILE A 107 3.55 -1.64 -4.67
C ILE A 107 2.49 -0.63 -4.24
N ALA A 108 2.43 0.49 -4.95
CA ALA A 108 1.39 1.49 -4.82
C ALA A 108 0.47 1.45 -6.05
N LEU A 109 -0.84 1.40 -5.84
CA LEU A 109 -1.83 1.38 -6.91
C LEU A 109 -3.14 2.03 -6.49
N GLU A 110 -3.85 2.56 -7.47
CA GLU A 110 -5.14 3.20 -7.26
C GLU A 110 -6.27 2.25 -7.66
N ARG A 111 -7.31 2.16 -6.84
CA ARG A 111 -8.49 1.32 -7.07
C ARG A 111 -9.76 2.07 -6.74
N VAL A 112 -10.82 1.68 -7.43
CA VAL A 112 -12.18 2.05 -7.11
C VAL A 112 -12.75 1.00 -6.17
N VAL A 113 -13.25 1.42 -5.02
CA VAL A 113 -14.04 0.57 -4.13
C VAL A 113 -15.48 1.08 -4.04
N VAL A 114 -16.40 0.15 -3.84
CA VAL A 114 -17.82 0.44 -3.66
C VAL A 114 -18.31 -0.25 -2.39
N PRO A 115 -19.38 0.25 -1.74
CA PRO A 115 -19.88 -0.34 -0.51
C PRO A 115 -20.36 -1.78 -0.68
N ALA A 116 -20.28 -2.54 0.41
CA ALA A 116 -20.82 -3.89 0.47
C ALA A 116 -22.34 -3.84 0.20
N GLY A 117 -22.76 -4.42 -0.92
CA GLY A 117 -24.16 -4.40 -1.37
C GLY A 117 -24.42 -3.58 -2.63
N ALA A 118 -23.43 -2.83 -3.13
CA ALA A 118 -23.50 -2.21 -4.46
C ALA A 118 -23.69 -3.24 -5.60
N GLU A 119 -23.39 -4.50 -5.32
CA GLU A 119 -23.53 -5.62 -6.25
C GLU A 119 -24.96 -6.19 -6.37
N ARG A 120 -25.89 -5.82 -5.48
CA ARG A 120 -27.22 -6.46 -5.39
C ARG A 120 -28.09 -6.26 -6.62
N ASP A 121 -27.96 -5.11 -7.28
CA ASP A 121 -28.81 -4.68 -8.40
C ASP A 121 -27.99 -4.56 -9.71
N LEU A 122 -26.93 -5.35 -9.84
CA LEU A 122 -26.10 -5.32 -11.04
C LEU A 122 -26.76 -6.09 -12.21
N PRO A 123 -26.63 -5.57 -13.44
CA PRO A 123 -26.97 -6.29 -14.65
C PRO A 123 -26.25 -7.64 -14.72
N SER A 124 -26.89 -8.62 -15.37
CA SER A 124 -26.24 -9.92 -15.64
C SER A 124 -25.12 -9.82 -16.69
N ASP A 125 -25.12 -8.76 -17.50
CA ASP A 125 -24.05 -8.48 -18.44
C ASP A 125 -22.81 -7.93 -17.68
N PRO A 126 -21.64 -8.60 -17.74
CA PRO A 126 -20.46 -8.20 -16.98
C PRO A 126 -19.93 -6.80 -17.34
N VAL A 127 -20.09 -6.38 -18.59
CA VAL A 127 -19.65 -5.05 -19.04
C VAL A 127 -20.54 -3.98 -18.42
N ALA A 128 -21.86 -4.11 -18.57
CA ALA A 128 -22.82 -3.19 -17.95
C ALA A 128 -22.73 -3.16 -16.42
N ALA A 129 -22.45 -4.31 -15.78
CA ALA A 129 -22.21 -4.37 -14.33
C ALA A 129 -20.98 -3.56 -13.91
N THR A 130 -19.88 -3.68 -14.65
CA THR A 130 -18.65 -2.91 -14.40
C THR A 130 -18.88 -1.41 -14.58
N GLU A 131 -19.58 -1.01 -15.63
CA GLU A 131 -19.93 0.40 -15.89
C GLU A 131 -20.81 0.98 -14.78
N GLN A 132 -21.80 0.23 -14.30
CA GLN A 132 -22.69 0.67 -13.22
C GLN A 132 -21.95 0.81 -11.88
N LEU A 133 -21.03 -0.11 -11.55
CA LEU A 133 -20.19 0.01 -10.35
C LEU A 133 -19.26 1.23 -10.45
N ALA A 134 -18.68 1.49 -11.62
CA ALA A 134 -17.81 2.65 -11.83
C ALA A 134 -18.54 4.00 -11.67
N GLN A 135 -19.86 4.01 -11.89
CA GLN A 135 -20.75 5.16 -11.72
C GLN A 135 -21.48 5.18 -10.36
N HIS A 136 -21.18 4.25 -9.45
CA HIS A 136 -21.87 4.16 -8.17
C HIS A 136 -21.71 5.48 -7.37
N PRO A 137 -22.77 6.04 -6.78
CA PRO A 137 -22.70 7.33 -6.09
C PRO A 137 -21.80 7.30 -4.85
N GLU A 138 -21.66 6.14 -4.22
CA GLU A 138 -20.78 5.91 -3.06
C GLU A 138 -19.45 5.27 -3.46
N ARG A 139 -19.08 5.34 -4.75
CA ARG A 139 -17.73 4.95 -5.19
C ARG A 139 -16.70 5.80 -4.46
N GLU A 140 -15.65 5.15 -3.97
CA GLU A 140 -14.48 5.81 -3.42
C GLU A 140 -13.24 5.42 -4.24
N ASP A 141 -12.46 6.43 -4.65
CA ASP A 141 -11.12 6.20 -5.17
C ASP A 141 -10.16 6.08 -3.99
N ILE A 142 -9.45 4.95 -3.93
CA ILE A 142 -8.45 4.68 -2.90
C ILE A 142 -7.09 4.45 -3.53
N ARG A 143 -6.04 4.82 -2.81
CA ARG A 143 -4.68 4.39 -3.09
C ARG A 143 -4.28 3.38 -2.03
N LEU A 144 -3.86 2.21 -2.49
CA LEU A 144 -3.29 1.16 -1.67
C LEU A 144 -1.78 1.18 -1.86
N LEU A 145 -1.03 1.17 -0.76
CA LEU A 145 0.38 0.78 -0.76
C LEU A 145 0.51 -0.51 0.04
N VAL A 146 1.06 -1.55 -0.57
CA VAL A 146 1.37 -2.81 0.12
C VAL A 146 2.87 -2.97 0.13
N ALA A 147 3.44 -3.21 1.30
CA ALA A 147 4.86 -3.52 1.46
C ALA A 147 5.03 -4.86 2.19
N VAL A 148 5.95 -5.68 1.71
CA VAL A 148 6.24 -7.01 2.25
C VAL A 148 7.75 -7.19 2.37
N HIS A 149 8.17 -7.98 3.34
CA HIS A 149 9.57 -8.30 3.59
C HIS A 149 9.78 -9.82 3.58
N ARG A 150 10.97 -10.28 3.20
CA ARG A 150 11.32 -11.72 3.08
C ARG A 150 11.17 -12.50 4.39
N ASP A 151 11.28 -11.83 5.53
CA ASP A 151 11.07 -12.45 6.85
C ASP A 151 9.59 -12.64 7.23
N GLY A 152 8.67 -12.35 6.30
CA GLY A 152 7.23 -12.54 6.47
C GLY A 152 6.48 -11.32 6.98
N ARG A 153 7.15 -10.22 7.36
CA ARG A 153 6.43 -8.97 7.68
C ARG A 153 5.67 -8.43 6.47
N ALA A 154 4.53 -7.82 6.72
CA ALA A 154 3.74 -7.12 5.71
C ALA A 154 2.98 -5.96 6.34
N ILE A 155 2.67 -4.96 5.52
CA ILE A 155 1.83 -3.83 5.90
C ILE A 155 1.06 -3.34 4.68
N CYS A 156 -0.21 -3.03 4.86
CA CYS A 156 -0.98 -2.29 3.87
C CYS A 156 -1.31 -0.90 4.43
N LEU A 157 -1.18 0.09 3.57
CA LEU A 157 -1.59 1.47 3.79
C LEU A 157 -2.71 1.81 2.80
N LEU A 158 -3.71 2.55 3.28
CA LEU A 158 -4.85 2.98 2.47
C LEU A 158 -5.07 4.48 2.66
N ARG A 159 -5.03 5.21 1.56
CA ARG A 159 -5.44 6.62 1.47
C ARG A 159 -6.71 6.72 0.64
N GLN A 160 -7.67 7.53 1.09
CA GLN A 160 -8.91 7.81 0.38
C GLN A 160 -8.80 9.15 -0.33
N ARG A 161 -9.27 9.25 -1.58
CA ARG A 161 -9.25 10.50 -2.33
C ARG A 161 -10.12 11.58 -1.67
N SER A 162 -11.23 11.18 -1.05
CA SER A 162 -12.08 12.11 -0.28
C SER A 162 -11.42 12.65 0.99
N ASN A 163 -10.34 12.02 1.47
CA ASN A 163 -9.64 12.37 2.70
C ASN A 163 -8.12 12.37 2.48
N ASP A 164 -7.69 13.14 1.48
CA ASP A 164 -6.32 13.16 0.97
C ASP A 164 -5.40 14.05 1.83
N SER A 165 -4.90 13.48 2.92
CA SER A 165 -3.86 14.09 3.75
C SER A 165 -2.97 13.04 4.44
N ASP A 166 -1.74 13.43 4.77
CA ASP A 166 -0.73 12.51 5.33
C ASP A 166 -1.10 11.97 6.72
N ASP A 167 -1.94 12.68 7.46
CA ASP A 167 -2.49 12.25 8.75
C ASP A 167 -3.73 11.34 8.60
N ARG A 168 -4.17 11.07 7.36
CA ARG A 168 -5.38 10.30 7.04
C ARG A 168 -5.09 9.03 6.24
N VAL A 169 -4.01 8.35 6.60
CA VAL A 169 -3.60 7.07 6.02
C VAL A 169 -3.94 5.94 7.00
N ALA A 170 -4.88 5.08 6.61
CA ALA A 170 -5.21 3.89 7.37
C ALA A 170 -4.13 2.82 7.19
N THR A 171 -3.86 2.06 8.25
CA THR A 171 -2.85 0.99 8.27
C THR A 171 -3.47 -0.33 8.71
N GLY A 172 -3.10 -1.43 8.06
CA GLY A 172 -3.50 -2.78 8.48
C GLY A 172 -2.92 -3.88 7.62
N GLU A 173 -2.81 -5.10 8.14
CA GLU A 173 -2.26 -6.24 7.38
C GLU A 173 -3.31 -6.89 6.46
N ASP A 174 -4.58 -6.85 6.85
CA ASP A 174 -5.68 -7.56 6.18
C ASP A 174 -6.47 -6.71 5.15
N ILE A 175 -5.97 -5.52 4.78
CA ILE A 175 -6.66 -4.63 3.84
C ILE A 175 -6.69 -5.24 2.44
N ALA A 176 -5.60 -5.87 2.01
CA ALA A 176 -5.45 -6.40 0.66
C ALA A 176 -4.74 -7.77 0.66
N PRO A 177 -5.32 -8.82 1.26
CA PRO A 177 -4.63 -10.09 1.50
C PRO A 177 -4.17 -10.78 0.20
N GLY A 178 -4.96 -10.71 -0.87
CA GLY A 178 -4.56 -11.25 -2.18
C GLY A 178 -3.35 -10.54 -2.78
N LEU A 179 -3.27 -9.22 -2.61
CA LEU A 179 -2.14 -8.43 -3.10
C LEU A 179 -0.87 -8.64 -2.26
N VAL A 180 -1.02 -8.75 -0.94
CA VAL A 180 0.07 -9.15 -0.03
C VAL A 180 0.65 -10.50 -0.45
N HIS A 181 -0.21 -11.48 -0.70
CA HIS A 181 0.21 -12.82 -1.13
C HIS A 181 0.93 -12.78 -2.49
N ALA A 182 0.35 -12.11 -3.49
CA ALA A 182 0.95 -11.98 -4.81
C ALA A 182 2.31 -11.26 -4.77
N LEU A 183 2.45 -10.22 -3.94
CA LEU A 183 3.71 -9.48 -3.80
C LEU A 183 4.78 -10.33 -3.09
N ARG A 184 4.40 -11.08 -2.04
CA ARG A 184 5.32 -12.02 -1.36
C ARG A 184 5.86 -13.07 -2.32
N ALA A 185 5.00 -13.62 -3.18
CA ALA A 185 5.41 -14.62 -4.17
C ALA A 185 6.50 -14.11 -5.13
N THR A 186 6.63 -12.79 -5.35
CA THR A 186 7.72 -12.23 -6.18
C THR A 186 9.10 -12.30 -5.53
N LEU A 187 9.13 -12.48 -4.20
CA LEU A 187 10.34 -12.63 -3.39
C LEU A 187 10.66 -14.11 -3.11
N GLU A 188 9.85 -15.03 -3.60
CA GLU A 188 10.14 -16.47 -3.53
C GLU A 188 11.05 -16.86 -4.72
N ASP A 189 11.92 -17.84 -4.53
CA ASP A 189 12.93 -18.28 -5.52
C ASP A 189 12.34 -19.11 -6.68
#